data_AF-A0A924RI16-F1
#
_entry.id   AF-A0A924RI16-F1
#
_cell.length_a   1.000
_cell.length_b   1.000
_cell.length_c   1.000
_cell.angle_alpha   90.00
_cell.angle_beta   90.00
_cell.angle_gamma   90.00
#
_symmetry.space_group_name_H-M   'P 1'
#
loop_
_entity.id
_entity.type
_entity.pdbx_description
1 polymer ?
#
loop_
_entity_poly.entity_id
_entity_poly.type
_entity_poly.pdbx_seq_one_letter_code
_entity_poly.pdbx_strand_id
1 'polypeptide(L)'
;EIQGGRWAGTPCRPNAQVRGRDLRRGRWRLAPGATHLLDRGVERGLLTVRGYDRTLRCAWTLADLAGRSAPGADDVSAAYALRDSGSVAT
;
A
#
# COMPACT_ATOMS: atom_id res chain seq x y z
N GLU A 1 15.65 9.53 -2.98
CA GLU A 1 14.28 9.03 -2.67
C GLU A 1 14.30 8.10 -1.47
N ILE A 2 13.32 8.21 -0.58
CA ILE A 2 13.19 7.39 0.64
C ILE A 2 13.13 5.88 0.31
N GLN A 3 12.39 5.49 -0.75
CA GLN A 3 12.35 4.10 -1.23
C GLN A 3 13.72 3.52 -1.59
N GLY A 4 14.64 4.33 -2.15
CA GLY A 4 15.97 3.87 -2.54
C GLY A 4 16.81 3.40 -1.35
N GLY A 5 16.70 4.09 -0.22
CA GLY A 5 17.33 3.66 1.04
C GLY A 5 16.60 2.46 1.67
N ARG A 6 15.26 2.45 1.63
CA ARG A 6 14.43 1.37 2.21
C ARG A 6 14.68 0.01 1.56
N TRP A 7 14.83 -0.01 0.24
CA TRP A 7 15.01 -1.24 -0.54
C TRP A 7 16.47 -1.58 -0.84
N ALA A 8 17.42 -0.80 -0.29
CA ALA A 8 18.84 -1.07 -0.44
C ALA A 8 19.17 -2.51 0.00
N GLY A 9 19.94 -3.23 -0.82
CA GLY A 9 20.27 -4.64 -0.60
C GLY A 9 19.16 -5.63 -0.99
N THR A 10 18.06 -5.18 -1.59
CA THR A 10 17.03 -6.06 -2.19
C THR A 10 16.95 -5.86 -3.71
N PRO A 11 16.42 -6.83 -4.48
CA PRO A 11 16.23 -6.66 -5.93
C PRO A 11 15.09 -5.69 -6.30
N CYS A 12 14.29 -5.21 -5.34
CA CYS A 12 13.21 -4.26 -5.61
C CYS A 12 13.77 -2.83 -5.71
N ARG A 13 13.36 -2.06 -6.72
CA ARG A 13 13.83 -0.67 -6.86
C ARG A 13 12.75 0.42 -6.75
N PRO A 14 11.50 0.22 -7.20
CA PRO A 14 10.38 1.04 -6.78
C PRO A 14 9.42 0.27 -5.84
N ASN A 15 8.66 0.99 -5.00
CA ASN A 15 7.60 0.44 -4.15
C ASN A 15 6.64 -0.49 -4.93
N ALA A 16 6.42 -0.20 -6.22
CA ALA A 16 5.59 -0.99 -7.13
C ALA A 16 6.06 -2.44 -7.31
N GLN A 17 7.36 -2.73 -7.16
CA GLN A 17 7.93 -4.07 -7.35
C GLN A 17 7.94 -4.92 -6.07
N VAL A 18 7.65 -4.32 -4.92
CA VAL A 18 7.67 -5.05 -3.64
C VAL A 18 6.60 -6.12 -3.64
N ARG A 19 6.94 -7.33 -3.18
CA ARG A 19 5.98 -8.44 -3.11
C ARG A 19 4.92 -8.10 -2.06
N GLY A 20 3.64 -8.24 -2.41
CA GLY A 20 2.55 -7.92 -1.48
C GLY A 20 2.63 -8.70 -0.16
N ARG A 21 3.11 -9.96 -0.20
CA ARG A 21 3.34 -10.77 1.00
C ARG A 21 4.27 -10.08 2.01
N ASP A 22 5.30 -9.38 1.53
CA ASP A 22 6.28 -8.70 2.37
C ASP A 22 5.72 -7.40 2.97
N LEU A 23 4.69 -6.81 2.35
CA LEU A 23 3.96 -5.67 2.91
C LEU A 23 2.84 -6.08 3.86
N ARG A 24 2.35 -7.33 3.76
CA ARG A 24 1.33 -7.88 4.68
C ARG A 24 1.93 -8.60 5.89
N ARG A 25 3.24 -8.88 5.89
CA ARG A 25 3.92 -9.65 6.93
C ARG A 25 5.30 -9.08 7.25
N GLY A 26 5.80 -9.33 8.46
CA GLY A 26 7.15 -8.96 8.85
C GLY A 26 7.33 -7.44 9.01
N ARG A 27 8.54 -6.95 8.74
CA ARG A 27 8.99 -5.60 9.11
C ARG A 27 8.27 -4.44 8.41
N TRP A 28 7.64 -4.68 7.26
CA TRP A 28 6.96 -3.63 6.48
C TRP A 28 5.44 -3.68 6.61
N ARG A 29 4.93 -4.56 7.48
CA ARG A 29 3.51 -4.62 7.80
C ARG A 29 3.11 -3.33 8.52
N LEU A 30 2.11 -2.65 7.98
CA LEU A 30 1.54 -1.47 8.59
C LEU A 30 0.78 -1.83 9.89
N ALA A 31 0.61 -0.83 10.75
CA ALA A 31 -0.20 -0.99 11.96
C ALA A 31 -1.64 -1.40 11.58
N PRO A 32 -2.31 -2.28 12.35
CA PRO A 32 -3.68 -2.72 12.04
C PRO A 32 -4.68 -1.57 11.84
N GLY A 33 -4.53 -0.47 12.57
CA GLY A 33 -5.37 0.72 12.39
C GLY A 33 -5.22 1.39 11.03
N ALA A 34 -4.05 1.32 10.39
CA ALA A 34 -3.82 1.89 9.07
C ALA A 34 -4.46 1.06 7.94
N THR A 35 -4.61 -0.26 8.14
CA THR A 35 -5.13 -1.17 7.11
C THR A 35 -6.60 -1.55 7.30
N HIS A 36 -7.24 -1.12 8.39
CA HIS A 36 -8.59 -1.53 8.77
C HIS A 36 -9.61 -1.39 7.62
N LEU A 37 -9.58 -0.30 6.84
CA LEU A 37 -10.44 -0.13 5.67
C LEU A 37 -10.28 -1.27 4.65
N LEU A 38 -9.03 -1.64 4.35
CA LEU A 38 -8.73 -2.69 3.38
C LEU A 38 -9.12 -4.06 3.91
N ASP A 39 -8.88 -4.31 5.20
CA ASP A 39 -9.23 -5.55 5.88
C ASP A 39 -10.75 -5.78 5.79
N ARG A 40 -11.55 -4.75 6.10
CA ARG A 40 -13.02 -4.78 5.94
C ARG A 40 -13.46 -4.96 4.49
N GLY A 41 -12.75 -4.36 3.55
CA GLY A 41 -13.00 -4.54 2.12
C GLY A 41 -12.84 -5.99 1.68
N VAL A 42 -11.79 -6.67 2.16
CA VAL A 42 -11.56 -8.10 1.88
C VAL A 42 -12.62 -8.97 2.55
N GLU A 43 -12.91 -8.73 3.83
CA GLU A 43 -13.94 -9.47 4.58
C GLU A 43 -15.32 -9.40 3.91
N ARG A 44 -15.64 -8.27 3.28
CA ARG A 44 -16.91 -8.04 2.58
C ARG A 44 -16.90 -8.48 1.12
N GLY A 45 -15.79 -9.01 0.61
CA GLY A 45 -15.64 -9.38 -0.80
C GLY A 45 -15.56 -8.19 -1.77
N LEU A 46 -15.44 -6.95 -1.26
CA LEU A 46 -15.31 -5.72 -2.04
C LEU A 46 -13.87 -5.48 -2.53
N LEU A 47 -12.90 -6.11 -1.89
CA LEU A 47 -11.49 -5.99 -2.20
C LEU A 47 -10.83 -7.36 -2.36
N THR A 48 -10.16 -7.56 -3.49
CA THR A 48 -9.33 -8.76 -3.68
C THR A 48 -7.97 -8.58 -3.02
N VAL A 49 -7.28 -9.69 -2.71
CA VAL A 49 -5.90 -9.67 -2.20
C VAL A 49 -4.95 -8.90 -3.13
N ARG A 50 -5.13 -9.02 -4.45
CA ARG A 50 -4.35 -8.25 -5.43
C ARG A 50 -4.64 -6.75 -5.33
N GLY A 51 -5.90 -6.38 -5.12
CA GLY A 51 -6.30 -4.98 -4.89
C GLY A 51 -5.73 -4.41 -3.60
N TYR A 52 -5.71 -5.22 -2.54
CA TYR A 52 -5.05 -4.89 -1.28
C TYR A 52 -3.56 -4.59 -1.50
N ASP A 53 -2.86 -5.48 -2.20
CA ASP A 53 -1.42 -5.34 -2.45
C ASP A 53 -1.06 -4.11 -3.27
N ARG A 54 -1.87 -3.82 -4.30
CA ARG A 54 -1.71 -2.61 -5.09
C ARG A 54 -1.92 -1.36 -4.24
N THR A 55 -2.94 -1.37 -3.39
CA THR A 55 -3.24 -0.26 -2.49
C THR A 55 -2.10 0.00 -1.51
N LEU A 56 -1.53 -1.05 -0.91
CA LEU A 56 -0.38 -0.90 -0.03
C LEU A 56 0.83 -0.28 -0.75
N ARG A 57 1.17 -0.74 -1.97
CA ARG A 57 2.29 -0.18 -2.72
C ARG A 57 2.09 1.31 -3.03
N CYS A 58 0.87 1.70 -3.40
CA CYS A 58 0.53 3.10 -3.61
C CYS A 58 0.62 3.92 -2.31
N ALA A 59 0.14 3.40 -1.18
CA ALA A 59 0.25 4.06 0.11
C ALA A 59 1.73 4.30 0.51
N TRP A 60 2.62 3.34 0.24
CA TRP A 60 4.07 3.51 0.42
C TRP A 60 4.65 4.63 -0.45
N THR A 61 4.21 4.74 -1.70
CA THR A 61 4.60 5.86 -2.56
C THR A 61 4.08 7.20 -2.05
N LEU A 62 2.83 7.28 -1.59
CA LEU A 62 2.26 8.51 -1.02
C LEU A 62 3.03 8.95 0.24
N ALA A 63 3.37 8.00 1.11
CA ALA A 63 4.19 8.27 2.28
C ALA A 63 5.59 8.80 1.89
N ASP A 64 6.23 8.18 0.90
CA ASP A 64 7.55 8.63 0.41
C ASP A 64 7.50 10.04 -0.18
N LEU A 65 6.46 10.35 -0.97
CA LEU A 65 6.26 11.69 -1.52
C LEU A 65 6.00 12.74 -0.43
N ALA A 66 5.33 12.34 0.65
CA ALA A 66 5.10 13.17 1.83
C ALA A 66 6.31 13.24 2.79
N GLY A 67 7.44 12.62 2.46
CA GLY A 67 8.63 12.59 3.32
C GLY A 67 8.49 11.70 4.57
N ARG A 68 7.47 10.84 4.63
CA ARG A 68 7.19 9.96 5.77
C ARG A 68 7.94 8.64 5.65
N SER A 69 8.33 8.09 6.79
CA SER A 69 9.05 6.81 6.85
C SER A 69 8.13 5.59 6.63
N ALA A 70 6.83 5.72 6.93
CA ALA A 70 5.81 4.70 6.74
C ALA A 70 4.42 5.32 6.47
N PRO A 71 3.52 4.62 5.75
CA PRO A 71 2.13 5.01 5.53
C PRO A 71 1.27 5.02 6.81
N GLY A 72 0.39 6.01 6.90
CA GLY A 72 -0.72 6.05 7.86
C GLY A 72 -2.06 5.62 7.24
N ALA A 73 -3.13 5.70 8.05
CA ALA A 73 -4.50 5.42 7.59
C ALA A 73 -4.93 6.34 6.43
N ASP A 74 -4.50 7.61 6.45
CA ASP A 74 -4.83 8.58 5.40
C ASP A 74 -4.16 8.23 4.07
N ASP A 75 -2.89 7.80 4.10
CA ASP A 75 -2.18 7.33 2.91
C ASP A 75 -2.88 6.10 2.30
N VAL A 76 -3.29 5.16 3.15
CA VAL A 76 -3.98 3.94 2.73
C VAL A 76 -5.36 4.28 2.13
N SER A 77 -6.09 5.20 2.75
CA SER A 77 -7.41 5.63 2.29
C SER A 77 -7.31 6.37 0.95
N ALA A 78 -6.35 7.28 0.80
CA ALA A 78 -6.08 7.98 -0.45
C ALA A 78 -5.66 7.01 -1.56
N ALA A 79 -4.77 6.06 -1.27
CA ALA A 79 -4.36 5.02 -2.22
C ALA A 79 -5.52 4.13 -2.66
N TYR A 80 -6.44 3.80 -1.74
CA TYR A 80 -7.63 3.03 -2.03
C TYR A 80 -8.60 3.79 -2.95
N ALA A 81 -8.84 5.07 -2.65
CA ALA A 81 -9.69 5.94 -3.46
C ALA A 81 -9.14 6.11 -4.90
N LEU A 82 -7.82 6.33 -5.04
CA LEU A 82 -7.16 6.43 -6.35
C LEU A 82 -7.30 5.16 -7.20
N ARG A 83 -7.38 3.99 -6.56
CA ARG A 83 -7.64 2.72 -7.24
C ARG A 83 -9.08 2.65 -7.75
N ASP A 84 -10.04 3.07 -6.93
CA ASP A 84 -11.47 2.97 -7.25
C ASP A 84 -11.90 3.99 -8.31
N SER A 85 -11.31 5.19 -8.30
CA SER A 85 -11.51 6.21 -9.33
C SER A 85 -11.02 5.81 -10.73
N GLY A 86 -10.24 4.72 -10.85
CA GLY A 86 -9.86 4.13 -12.14
C GLY A 86 -10.93 3.18 -12.73
N SER A 87 -11.97 2.86 -11.96
CA SER A 87 -13.13 2.05 -12.39
C SER A 87 -14.35 2.95 -12.60
N VAL A 88 -14.16 4.12 -13.20
CA VAL A 88 -15.29 4.82 -13.84
C VAL A 88 -15.72 3.92 -15.00
N ALA A 89 -16.81 3.19 -14.80
CA ALA A 89 -17.56 2.58 -15.88
C ALA A 89 -17.97 3.71 -16.83
N THR A 90 -17.29 3.78 -17.96
CA THR A 90 -17.80 4.45 -19.17
C THR A 90 -18.78 3.49 -19.82
#